data_AF-A0AAP3BDH8-F1
#
_entry.id   AF-A0AAP3BDH8-F1
#
_cell.length_a   1.000
_cell.length_b   1.000
_cell.length_c   1.000
_cell.angle_alpha   90.00
_cell.angle_beta   90.00
_cell.angle_gamma   90.00
#
_symmetry.space_group_name_H-M   'P 1'
#
loop_
_entity.id
_entity.type
_entity.pdbx_description
1 polymer ?
#
loop_
_entity_poly.entity_id
_entity_poly.type
_entity_poly.pdbx_seq_one_letter_code
_entity_poly.pdbx_strand_id
1 'polypeptide(L)'
;MESIFMIVLVAFNVWTIYFYNKLLLEVANNKEEEEKPPIDPMALVGKSLFKVSQLQKKEETVQKQTESEPVSENDVTFEDPPKNTARIPDELLDDVFTNVRIEDVGVKYSDDEDDADVPQAKGTSFEDIDTAVKTVKASKATDKEKRHAGKVFHEMDGNQFYEKFMENSKECKKNIHDFVTFYLQTHKIEETSKPKKEFKVPDSIEDFNILDFV
;
A
#
# COMPACT_ATOMS: atom_id res chain seq x y z
N MET A 1 -11.79 61.35 25.28
CA MET A 1 -11.27 59.97 25.10
C MET A 1 -12.40 59.02 24.70
N GLU A 2 -13.54 59.01 25.39
CA GLU A 2 -14.67 58.11 25.11
C GLU A 2 -15.36 58.36 23.75
N SER A 3 -15.56 59.61 23.34
CA SER A 3 -16.19 59.92 22.04
C SER A 3 -15.36 59.46 20.84
N ILE A 4 -14.04 59.59 20.92
CA ILE A 4 -13.09 59.14 19.89
C ILE A 4 -13.16 57.62 19.76
N PHE A 5 -13.24 56.91 20.89
CA PHE A 5 -13.37 55.46 20.90
C PHE A 5 -14.68 54.99 20.22
N MET A 6 -15.80 55.68 20.47
CA MET A 6 -17.08 55.35 19.83
C MET A 6 -17.05 55.58 18.31
N ILE A 7 -16.40 56.65 17.85
CA ILE A 7 -16.24 56.94 16.41
C ILE A 7 -15.37 55.87 15.74
N VAL A 8 -14.26 55.47 16.38
CA VAL A 8 -13.39 54.40 15.88
C VAL A 8 -14.11 53.06 15.83
N LEU A 9 -14.92 52.75 16.85
CA LEU A 9 -15.71 51.52 16.88
C LEU A 9 -16.73 51.47 15.74
N VAL A 10 -17.44 52.58 15.46
CA VAL A 10 -18.38 52.64 14.34
C VAL A 10 -17.67 52.54 12.99
N ALA A 11 -16.54 53.23 12.82
CA ALA A 11 -15.73 53.12 11.59
C ALA A 11 -15.21 51.70 11.36
N PHE A 12 -14.77 51.01 12.43
CA PHE A 12 -14.32 49.62 12.37
C PHE A 12 -15.46 48.68 11.95
N ASN A 13 -16.67 48.86 12.51
CA ASN A 13 -17.84 48.06 12.12
C ASN A 13 -18.27 48.27 10.66
N VAL A 14 -18.20 49.51 10.15
CA VAL A 14 -18.47 49.77 8.73
C VAL A 14 -17.41 49.14 7.84
N TRP A 15 -16.14 49.20 8.25
CA TRP A 15 -15.03 48.61 7.52
C TRP A 15 -15.10 47.08 7.48
N THR A 16 -15.47 46.42 8.58
CA THR A 16 -15.63 44.96 8.60
C THR A 16 -16.76 44.51 7.68
N ILE A 17 -17.90 45.20 7.67
CA ILE A 17 -19.01 44.90 6.75
C ILE A 17 -18.57 45.05 5.29
N TYR A 18 -17.88 46.15 4.95
CA TYR A 18 -17.33 46.36 3.61
C TYR A 18 -16.34 45.26 3.21
N PHE A 19 -15.44 44.88 4.13
CA PHE A 19 -14.43 43.85 3.90
C PHE A 19 -15.06 42.46 3.66
N TYR A 20 -16.06 42.08 4.46
CA TYR A 20 -16.79 40.82 4.27
C TYR A 20 -17.54 40.78 2.93
N ASN A 21 -18.17 41.89 2.51
CA ASN A 21 -18.84 41.96 1.21
C ASN A 21 -17.84 41.87 0.04
N LYS A 22 -16.66 42.47 0.17
CA LYS A 22 -15.59 42.36 -0.83
C LYS A 22 -15.08 40.92 -0.97
N LEU A 23 -14.87 40.22 0.15
CA LEU A 23 -14.49 38.81 0.15
C LEU A 23 -15.57 37.93 -0.49
N LEU A 24 -16.85 38.18 -0.21
CA LEU A 24 -17.96 37.44 -0.82
C LEU A 24 -18.01 37.63 -2.34
N LEU A 25 -17.77 38.86 -2.83
CA LEU A 25 -17.76 39.15 -4.26
C LEU A 25 -16.57 38.49 -4.97
N GLU A 26 -15.40 38.48 -4.33
CA GLU A 26 -14.21 37.81 -4.86
C GLU A 26 -14.40 36.28 -4.90
N VAL A 27 -15.02 35.69 -3.88
CA VAL A 27 -15.38 34.26 -3.89
C VAL A 27 -16.43 33.92 -4.96
N ALA A 28 -17.36 34.83 -5.25
CA ALA A 28 -18.35 34.66 -6.31
C ALA A 28 -17.70 34.71 -7.70
N ASN A 29 -16.81 35.69 -7.94
CA ASN A 29 -16.13 35.84 -9.24
C ASN A 29 -15.15 34.69 -9.52
N ASN A 30 -14.44 34.20 -8.49
CA ASN A 30 -13.53 33.06 -8.64
C ASN A 30 -14.26 31.72 -8.91
N LYS A 31 -15.56 31.63 -8.67
CA LYS A 31 -16.35 30.41 -8.96
C LYS A 31 -16.81 30.32 -10.42
N GLU A 32 -16.84 31.42 -11.17
CA GLU A 32 -17.22 31.40 -12.59
C GLU A 32 -16.03 31.12 -13.53
N GLU A 33 -14.77 31.24 -13.06
CA GLU A 33 -13.58 31.06 -13.92
C GLU A 33 -12.97 29.64 -13.92
N GLU A 34 -13.43 28.70 -13.08
CA GLU A 34 -13.00 27.29 -13.10
C GLU A 34 -14.00 26.35 -13.83
N GLU A 35 -14.29 26.60 -15.11
CA GLU A 35 -14.83 25.54 -15.97
C GLU A 35 -13.67 24.69 -16.49
N LYS A 36 -13.40 23.57 -15.82
CA LYS A 36 -12.36 22.60 -16.21
C LYS A 36 -12.66 22.04 -17.61
N PRO A 37 -11.67 21.96 -18.53
CA PRO A 37 -11.88 21.26 -19.78
C PRO A 37 -12.20 19.78 -19.52
N PRO A 38 -13.06 19.14 -20.34
CA PRO A 38 -13.42 17.75 -20.17
C PRO A 38 -12.16 16.88 -20.31
N ILE A 39 -11.83 16.14 -19.26
CA ILE A 39 -10.71 15.20 -19.23
C ILE A 39 -11.12 13.96 -20.04
N ASP A 40 -10.41 13.71 -21.13
CA ASP A 40 -10.56 12.51 -21.95
C ASP A 40 -10.15 11.27 -21.11
N PRO A 41 -11.03 10.26 -20.92
CA PRO A 41 -10.72 9.04 -20.17
C PRO A 41 -9.54 8.25 -20.74
N MET A 42 -9.13 8.50 -21.99
CA MET A 42 -7.97 7.86 -22.62
C MET A 42 -6.61 8.44 -22.17
N ALA A 43 -6.58 9.56 -21.45
CA ALA A 43 -5.34 10.19 -20.97
C ALA A 43 -4.70 9.49 -19.74
N LEU A 44 -5.46 8.64 -19.03
CA LEU A 44 -4.97 7.88 -17.87
C LEU A 44 -4.20 6.61 -18.28
N VAL A 45 -4.24 6.22 -19.55
CA VAL A 45 -3.49 5.05 -20.03
C VAL A 45 -2.13 5.52 -20.53
N GLY A 46 -1.09 5.26 -19.74
CA GLY A 46 0.29 5.51 -20.13
C GLY A 46 0.62 4.81 -21.45
N LYS A 47 0.90 5.59 -22.50
CA LYS A 47 1.29 5.06 -23.82
C LYS A 47 2.65 4.35 -23.67
N SER A 48 2.64 3.02 -23.62
CA SER A 48 3.87 2.22 -23.56
C SER A 48 4.70 2.43 -24.82
N LEU A 49 5.96 2.88 -24.65
CA LEU A 49 6.96 3.04 -25.71
C LEU A 49 7.85 1.80 -25.86
N PHE A 50 7.49 0.68 -25.23
CA PHE A 50 8.31 -0.52 -25.24
C PHE A 50 8.35 -1.16 -26.62
N LYS A 51 9.52 -1.12 -27.27
CA LYS A 51 9.79 -1.89 -28.49
C LYS A 51 10.49 -3.20 -28.09
N VAL A 52 9.81 -4.32 -28.31
CA VAL A 52 10.41 -5.65 -28.25
C VAL A 52 11.40 -5.78 -29.41
N SER A 53 12.70 -5.69 -29.14
CA SER A 53 13.71 -6.09 -30.12
C SER A 53 13.61 -7.61 -30.30
N GLN A 54 13.23 -8.05 -31.50
CA GLN A 54 13.15 -9.46 -31.86
C GLN A 54 14.49 -10.14 -31.52
N LEU A 55 14.41 -11.13 -30.65
CA LEU A 55 15.51 -11.98 -30.23
C LEU A 55 16.16 -12.55 -31.48
N GLN A 56 17.42 -12.18 -31.74
CA GLN A 56 18.21 -12.78 -32.81
C GLN A 56 18.17 -14.29 -32.62
N LYS A 57 17.53 -14.96 -33.59
CA LYS A 57 17.52 -16.42 -33.73
C LYS A 57 18.98 -16.86 -33.79
N LYS A 58 19.48 -17.39 -32.67
CA LYS A 58 20.77 -18.08 -32.59
C LYS A 58 20.69 -19.20 -33.62
N GLU A 59 21.50 -19.10 -34.67
CA GLU A 59 21.59 -20.10 -35.73
C GLU A 59 21.77 -21.48 -35.09
N GLU A 60 20.82 -22.36 -35.37
CA GLU A 60 20.94 -23.78 -35.09
C GLU A 60 22.22 -24.26 -35.77
N THR A 61 23.11 -24.84 -34.99
CA THR A 61 24.28 -25.52 -35.53
C THR A 61 23.75 -26.69 -36.35
N VAL A 62 23.85 -26.59 -37.68
CA VAL A 62 23.52 -27.68 -38.60
C VAL A 62 24.39 -28.87 -38.24
N GLN A 63 23.83 -29.83 -37.50
CA GLN A 63 24.43 -31.15 -37.39
C GLN A 63 24.35 -31.80 -38.76
N LYS A 64 25.54 -32.01 -39.32
CA LYS A 64 25.79 -32.76 -40.54
C LYS A 64 25.05 -34.10 -40.45
N GLN A 65 24.02 -34.30 -41.27
CA GLN A 65 23.39 -35.60 -41.47
C GLN A 65 24.48 -36.60 -41.84
N THR A 66 24.78 -37.48 -40.91
CA THR A 66 25.52 -38.71 -41.20
C THR A 66 24.46 -39.67 -41.69
N GLU A 67 24.67 -40.19 -42.90
CA GLU A 67 23.88 -41.21 -43.60
C GLU A 67 23.39 -42.27 -42.60
N SER A 68 22.09 -42.26 -42.29
CA SER A 68 21.48 -43.22 -41.37
C SER A 68 21.04 -44.46 -42.14
N GLU A 69 21.56 -45.62 -41.76
CA GLU A 69 21.04 -46.92 -42.16
C GLU A 69 19.54 -47.06 -41.78
N PRO A 70 18.74 -47.83 -42.54
CA PRO A 70 17.32 -48.02 -42.24
C PRO A 70 17.16 -48.92 -41.00
N VAL A 71 17.06 -48.31 -39.83
CA VAL A 71 16.75 -49.02 -38.58
C VAL A 71 15.25 -49.34 -38.57
N SER A 72 14.90 -50.62 -38.49
CA SER A 72 13.51 -51.08 -38.40
C SER A 72 12.86 -50.62 -37.09
N GLU A 73 11.60 -50.21 -37.14
CA GLU A 73 10.81 -49.72 -35.99
C GLU A 73 10.74 -50.67 -34.79
N ASN A 74 11.08 -51.96 -34.97
CA ASN A 74 11.12 -52.96 -33.90
C ASN A 74 12.47 -53.05 -33.15
N ASP A 75 13.49 -52.27 -33.54
CA ASP A 75 14.81 -52.27 -32.88
C ASP A 75 14.97 -51.07 -31.90
N VAL A 76 13.93 -50.25 -31.75
CA VAL A 76 13.90 -49.19 -30.73
C VAL A 76 13.20 -49.73 -29.49
N THR A 77 13.90 -50.59 -28.75
CA THR A 77 13.47 -50.97 -27.40
C THR A 77 13.76 -49.78 -26.50
N PHE A 78 12.83 -48.83 -26.40
CA PHE A 78 12.86 -47.83 -25.34
C PHE A 78 12.69 -48.60 -24.02
N GLU A 79 13.73 -48.60 -23.18
CA GLU A 79 13.59 -49.13 -21.82
C GLU A 79 12.39 -48.47 -21.14
N ASP A 80 11.52 -49.29 -20.53
CA ASP A 80 10.43 -48.78 -19.72
C ASP A 80 10.99 -47.78 -18.69
N PRO A 81 10.38 -46.60 -18.54
CA PRO A 81 10.88 -45.59 -17.63
C PRO A 81 10.98 -46.18 -16.21
N PRO A 82 12.04 -45.85 -15.45
CA PRO A 82 12.25 -46.44 -14.13
C PRO A 82 11.03 -46.15 -13.25
N LYS A 83 10.58 -47.16 -12.48
CA LYS A 83 9.37 -47.15 -11.61
C LYS A 83 9.31 -46.03 -10.55
N ASN A 84 10.33 -45.17 -10.50
CA ASN A 84 10.49 -44.06 -9.57
C ASN A 84 10.56 -42.69 -10.28
N THR A 85 9.97 -42.55 -11.47
CA THR A 85 9.69 -41.21 -12.01
C THR A 85 8.46 -40.63 -11.31
N ALA A 86 8.48 -39.34 -10.97
CA ALA A 86 7.32 -38.58 -10.47
C ALA A 86 6.18 -38.44 -11.52
N ARG A 87 6.17 -39.30 -12.54
CA ARG A 87 5.15 -39.39 -13.57
C ARG A 87 3.94 -40.05 -12.97
N ILE A 88 2.80 -39.37 -13.10
CA ILE A 88 1.50 -39.88 -12.68
C ILE A 88 1.23 -41.14 -13.51
N PRO A 89 0.92 -42.29 -12.89
CA PRO A 89 0.58 -43.51 -13.61
C PRO A 89 -0.58 -43.26 -14.56
N ASP A 90 -0.57 -43.90 -15.73
CA ASP A 90 -1.61 -43.67 -16.75
C ASP A 90 -3.02 -44.00 -16.21
N GLU A 91 -3.14 -44.92 -15.25
CA GLU A 91 -4.37 -45.28 -14.54
C GLU A 91 -4.91 -44.17 -13.61
N LEU A 92 -4.05 -43.23 -13.19
CA LEU A 92 -4.37 -42.10 -12.29
C LEU A 92 -4.46 -40.77 -13.04
N LEU A 93 -4.18 -40.74 -14.35
CA LEU A 93 -4.27 -39.51 -15.13
C LEU A 93 -5.70 -38.98 -15.17
N ASP A 94 -6.68 -39.84 -15.40
CA ASP A 94 -8.08 -39.45 -15.52
C ASP A 94 -8.61 -38.84 -14.21
N ASP A 95 -8.18 -39.38 -13.05
CA ASP A 95 -8.55 -38.85 -11.73
C ASP A 95 -8.00 -37.44 -11.49
N VAL A 96 -6.79 -37.14 -11.96
CA VAL A 96 -6.14 -35.82 -11.78
C VAL A 96 -6.79 -34.75 -12.66
N PHE A 97 -7.35 -35.13 -13.80
CA PHE A 97 -8.09 -34.22 -14.68
C PHE A 97 -9.59 -34.13 -14.34
N THR A 98 -10.06 -34.82 -13.30
CA THR A 98 -11.41 -34.55 -12.79
C THR A 98 -11.48 -33.12 -12.26
N ASN A 99 -12.55 -32.41 -12.62
CA ASN A 99 -12.75 -31.02 -12.25
C ASN A 99 -13.10 -30.92 -10.76
N VAL A 100 -12.08 -30.93 -9.90
CA VAL A 100 -12.21 -30.75 -8.46
C VAL A 100 -12.56 -29.29 -8.18
N ARG A 101 -13.81 -29.04 -7.78
CA ARG A 101 -14.21 -27.71 -7.32
C ARG A 101 -13.83 -27.53 -5.86
N ILE A 102 -13.78 -26.28 -5.42
CA ILE A 102 -13.47 -25.93 -4.02
C ILE A 102 -14.48 -26.61 -3.07
N GLU A 103 -15.72 -26.85 -3.52
CA GLU A 103 -16.74 -27.55 -2.72
C GLU A 103 -16.50 -29.06 -2.56
N ASP A 104 -15.75 -29.69 -3.48
CA ASP A 104 -15.42 -31.13 -3.45
C ASP A 104 -14.26 -31.44 -2.49
N VAL A 105 -13.48 -30.41 -2.15
CA VAL A 105 -12.43 -30.48 -1.14
C VAL A 105 -13.06 -30.17 0.21
N GLY A 106 -13.19 -31.18 1.08
CA GLY A 106 -13.77 -31.05 2.43
C GLY A 106 -13.01 -30.15 3.41
N VAL A 107 -12.10 -29.30 2.92
CA VAL A 107 -11.47 -28.24 3.69
C VAL A 107 -12.50 -27.13 3.85
N LYS A 108 -13.33 -27.29 4.89
CA LYS A 108 -13.98 -26.15 5.52
C LYS A 108 -12.85 -25.22 5.96
N TYR A 109 -12.83 -23.99 5.46
CA TYR A 109 -12.13 -22.93 6.17
C TYR A 109 -12.83 -22.83 7.52
N SER A 110 -12.25 -23.47 8.53
CA SER A 110 -12.66 -23.24 9.89
C SER A 110 -12.40 -21.76 10.15
N ASP A 111 -13.47 -21.00 10.33
CA ASP A 111 -13.45 -19.67 10.96
C ASP A 111 -13.21 -19.83 12.48
N ASP A 112 -12.48 -20.89 12.85
CA ASP A 112 -12.06 -21.11 14.22
C ASP A 112 -10.93 -20.11 14.41
N GLU A 113 -11.24 -19.01 15.10
CA GLU A 113 -10.33 -17.98 15.60
C GLU A 113 -9.24 -18.53 16.56
N ASP A 114 -8.92 -19.82 16.48
CA ASP A 114 -7.73 -20.38 17.08
C ASP A 114 -6.63 -20.28 16.03
N ASP A 115 -6.10 -19.06 15.91
CA ASP A 115 -4.87 -18.72 15.19
C ASP A 115 -3.81 -19.80 15.46
N ALA A 116 -3.70 -20.76 14.53
CA ALA A 116 -2.48 -21.54 14.44
C ALA A 116 -1.33 -20.53 14.35
N ASP A 117 -0.19 -20.82 14.99
CA ASP A 117 1.05 -20.02 14.97
C ASP A 117 1.64 -19.96 13.54
N VAL A 118 0.87 -19.43 12.60
CA VAL A 118 1.29 -19.04 11.28
C VAL A 118 2.08 -17.75 11.50
N PRO A 119 3.29 -17.61 10.93
CA PRO A 119 4.06 -16.39 11.08
C PRO A 119 3.28 -15.19 10.48
N GLN A 120 2.55 -14.49 11.35
CA GLN A 120 1.79 -13.31 10.98
C GLN A 120 2.75 -12.12 10.88
N ALA A 121 2.48 -11.24 9.92
CA ALA A 121 3.21 -9.99 9.81
C ALA A 121 3.06 -9.19 11.11
N LYS A 122 4.20 -8.83 11.73
CA LYS A 122 4.20 -7.93 12.87
C LYS A 122 3.87 -6.53 12.39
N GLY A 123 2.80 -5.95 12.90
CA GLY A 123 2.37 -4.62 12.53
C GLY A 123 0.98 -4.29 13.04
N THR A 124 0.52 -3.09 12.72
CA THR A 124 -0.80 -2.60 13.10
C THR A 124 -1.77 -2.86 11.95
N SER A 125 -2.96 -3.40 12.24
CA SER A 125 -3.96 -3.75 11.21
C SER A 125 -4.57 -2.50 10.56
N PHE A 126 -5.16 -2.66 9.37
CA PHE A 126 -5.80 -1.53 8.68
C PHE A 126 -7.02 -1.01 9.45
N GLU A 127 -7.79 -1.91 10.06
CA GLU A 127 -8.93 -1.60 10.92
C GLU A 127 -8.51 -0.82 12.17
N ASP A 128 -7.39 -1.18 12.79
CA ASP A 128 -6.83 -0.44 13.93
C ASP A 128 -6.40 0.98 13.51
N ILE A 129 -5.78 1.10 12.34
CA ILE A 129 -5.36 2.39 11.78
C ILE A 129 -6.57 3.27 11.48
N ASP A 130 -7.60 2.74 10.83
CA ASP A 130 -8.83 3.48 10.54
C ASP A 130 -9.53 3.94 11.84
N THR A 131 -9.61 3.05 12.83
CA THR A 131 -10.17 3.37 14.15
C THR A 131 -9.36 4.46 14.86
N ALA A 132 -8.03 4.38 14.83
CA ALA A 132 -7.14 5.42 15.37
C ALA A 132 -7.32 6.77 14.66
N VAL A 133 -7.45 6.78 13.34
CA VAL A 133 -7.68 8.02 12.57
C VAL A 133 -9.04 8.64 12.91
N LYS A 134 -10.10 7.83 13.02
CA LYS A 134 -11.44 8.28 13.41
C LYS A 134 -11.44 8.88 14.81
N THR A 135 -10.77 8.24 15.76
CA THR A 135 -10.70 8.70 17.15
C THR A 135 -9.89 10.00 17.30
N VAL A 136 -8.83 10.19 16.52
CA VAL A 136 -8.07 11.46 16.49
C VAL A 136 -8.86 12.63 15.89
N LYS A 137 -9.71 12.34 14.90
CA LYS A 137 -10.62 13.33 14.29
C LYS A 137 -11.85 13.62 15.14
N ALA A 138 -12.19 12.74 16.09
CA ALA A 138 -13.32 12.95 16.98
C ALA A 138 -13.01 14.07 17.99
N SER A 139 -14.01 14.93 18.26
CA SER A 139 -13.88 16.05 19.21
C SER A 139 -13.73 15.59 20.66
N LYS A 140 -14.20 14.38 20.98
CA LYS A 140 -14.06 13.74 22.28
C LYS A 140 -13.80 12.25 22.08
N ALA A 141 -12.68 11.78 22.63
CA ALA A 141 -12.31 10.37 22.66
C ALA A 141 -12.31 9.85 24.11
N THR A 142 -12.75 8.61 24.28
CA THR A 142 -12.72 7.86 25.55
C THR A 142 -11.29 7.47 25.89
N ASP A 143 -10.95 7.30 27.17
CA ASP A 143 -9.59 6.92 27.58
C ASP A 143 -9.11 5.59 26.94
N LYS A 144 -10.02 4.64 26.72
CA LYS A 144 -9.71 3.39 25.99
C LYS A 144 -9.30 3.66 24.53
N GLU A 145 -10.05 4.53 23.85
CA GLU A 145 -9.80 4.93 22.47
C GLU A 145 -8.49 5.71 22.36
N LYS A 146 -8.22 6.61 23.31
CA LYS A 146 -6.95 7.35 23.38
C LYS A 146 -5.75 6.42 23.55
N ARG A 147 -5.85 5.38 24.40
CA ARG A 147 -4.78 4.39 24.55
C ARG A 147 -4.57 3.60 23.27
N HIS A 148 -5.65 3.16 22.64
CA HIS A 148 -5.57 2.40 21.39
C HIS A 148 -4.94 3.25 20.27
N ALA A 149 -5.46 4.47 20.04
CA ALA A 149 -4.90 5.38 19.06
C ALA A 149 -3.44 5.74 19.37
N GLY A 150 -3.11 6.00 20.64
CA GLY A 150 -1.74 6.26 21.08
C GLY A 150 -0.77 5.11 20.78
N LYS A 151 -1.19 3.86 21.01
CA LYS A 151 -0.43 2.65 20.63
C LYS A 151 -0.21 2.59 19.12
N VAL A 152 -1.28 2.72 18.34
CA VAL A 152 -1.24 2.65 16.87
C VAL A 152 -0.31 3.72 16.30
N PHE A 153 -0.47 4.99 16.70
CA PHE A 153 0.36 6.08 16.21
C PHE A 153 1.82 5.99 16.68
N HIS A 154 2.09 5.42 17.84
CA HIS A 154 3.46 5.15 18.29
C HIS A 154 4.12 4.05 17.45
N GLU A 155 3.41 2.98 17.14
CA GLU A 155 3.92 1.89 16.29
C GLU A 155 4.20 2.34 14.85
N MET A 156 3.36 3.25 14.35
CA MET A 156 3.44 3.84 13.01
C MET A 156 4.49 4.96 12.87
N ASP A 157 5.12 5.37 13.97
CA ASP A 157 6.14 6.42 13.92
C ASP A 157 7.28 6.04 12.96
N GLY A 158 7.67 6.99 12.12
CA GLY A 158 8.66 6.81 11.06
C GLY A 158 8.13 6.21 9.75
N ASN A 159 6.83 5.92 9.61
CA ASN A 159 6.25 5.54 8.31
C ASN A 159 5.76 6.77 7.52
N GLN A 160 5.67 6.65 6.18
CA GLN A 160 5.27 7.76 5.31
C GLN A 160 3.81 8.22 5.53
N PHE A 161 2.93 7.30 5.90
CA PHE A 161 1.54 7.63 6.19
C PHE A 161 1.45 8.58 7.40
N TYR A 162 2.19 8.28 8.46
CA TYR A 162 2.26 9.06 9.69
C TYR A 162 2.77 10.47 9.41
N GLU A 163 3.88 10.60 8.68
CA GLU A 163 4.43 11.90 8.32
C GLU A 163 3.42 12.74 7.53
N LYS A 164 2.81 12.18 6.47
CA LYS A 164 1.78 12.87 5.69
C LYS A 164 0.53 13.21 6.50
N PHE A 165 0.11 12.34 7.40
CA PHE A 165 -1.06 12.57 8.25
C PHE A 165 -0.82 13.72 9.24
N MET A 166 0.38 13.80 9.82
CA MET A 166 0.80 14.87 10.73
C MET A 166 0.94 16.23 10.03
N GLU A 167 1.26 16.25 8.73
CA GLU A 167 1.35 17.47 7.92
C GLU A 167 -0.02 18.02 7.52
N ASN A 168 -0.98 17.14 7.23
CA ASN A 168 -2.29 17.51 6.67
C ASN A 168 -3.15 18.29 7.68
N SER A 169 -3.09 17.95 8.97
CA SER A 169 -3.91 18.61 10.00
C SER A 169 -3.14 18.92 11.27
N LYS A 170 -3.05 20.22 11.60
CA LYS A 170 -2.43 20.72 12.83
C LYS A 170 -3.20 20.32 14.09
N GLU A 171 -4.52 20.16 13.99
CA GLU A 171 -5.37 19.73 15.11
C GLU A 171 -5.18 18.25 15.40
N CYS A 172 -5.22 17.41 14.35
CA CYS A 172 -4.95 15.98 14.48
C CYS A 172 -3.53 15.74 15.01
N LYS A 173 -2.54 16.51 14.56
CA LYS A 173 -1.17 16.45 15.07
C LYS A 173 -1.08 16.65 16.59
N LYS A 174 -1.84 17.60 17.14
CA LYS A 174 -1.88 17.82 18.60
C LYS A 174 -2.54 16.64 19.32
N ASN A 175 -3.68 16.19 18.82
CA ASN A 175 -4.40 15.05 19.41
C ASN A 175 -3.55 13.77 19.39
N ILE A 176 -2.84 13.50 18.30
CA ILE A 176 -1.92 12.36 18.18
C ILE A 176 -0.81 12.45 19.22
N HIS A 177 -0.16 13.61 19.35
CA HIS A 177 0.87 13.83 20.34
C HIS A 177 0.36 13.57 21.76
N ASP A 178 -0.83 14.09 22.10
CA ASP A 178 -1.44 13.89 23.41
C ASP A 178 -1.78 12.41 23.66
N PHE A 179 -2.28 11.69 22.65
CA PHE A 179 -2.66 10.28 22.77
C PHE A 179 -1.44 9.37 22.88
N VAL A 180 -0.38 9.65 22.10
CA VAL A 180 0.91 8.94 22.19
C VAL A 180 1.54 9.19 23.56
N THR A 181 1.58 10.43 24.04
CA THR A 181 2.08 10.76 25.38
C THR A 181 1.31 10.00 26.47
N PHE A 182 -0.02 9.96 26.37
CA PHE A 182 -0.87 9.21 27.29
C PHE A 182 -0.58 7.71 27.27
N TYR A 183 -0.36 7.14 26.08
CA TYR A 183 0.03 5.73 25.93
C TYR A 183 1.39 5.43 26.57
N LEU A 184 2.41 6.25 26.30
CA LEU A 184 3.75 6.08 26.88
C LEU A 184 3.74 6.20 28.40
N GLN A 185 3.01 7.19 28.94
CA GLN A 185 2.89 7.42 30.38
C GLN A 185 2.19 6.25 31.08
N THR A 186 1.18 5.64 30.45
CA THR A 186 0.45 4.49 31.01
C THR A 186 1.28 3.21 31.03
N HIS A 187 2.22 3.05 30.08
CA HIS A 187 3.04 1.83 29.96
C HIS A 187 4.47 2.00 30.48
N LYS A 188 4.87 3.19 30.96
CA LYS A 188 6.25 3.53 31.35
C LYS A 188 7.28 3.15 30.28
N ILE A 189 6.89 3.34 29.01
CA ILE A 189 7.77 3.09 27.88
C ILE A 189 8.61 4.35 27.68
N GLU A 190 9.93 4.23 27.79
CA GLU A 190 10.84 5.31 27.41
C GLU A 190 10.75 5.50 25.88
N GLU A 191 10.65 6.76 25.42
CA GLU A 191 10.63 7.08 23.99
C GLU A 191 11.90 6.55 23.32
N THR A 192 11.78 5.38 22.69
CA THR A 192 12.76 4.90 21.74
C THR A 192 12.29 5.35 20.37
N SER A 193 12.61 6.58 20.00
CA SER A 193 12.45 7.02 18.60
C SER A 193 13.26 6.05 17.75
N LYS A 194 12.59 5.23 16.93
CA LYS A 194 13.29 4.34 16.01
C LYS A 194 14.17 5.23 15.12
N PRO A 195 15.47 4.92 14.95
CA PRO A 195 16.30 5.70 14.05
C PRO A 195 15.65 5.68 12.66
N LYS A 196 15.41 6.87 12.08
CA LYS A 196 14.87 6.99 10.72
C LYS A 196 15.80 6.22 9.78
N LYS A 197 15.37 5.03 9.31
CA LYS A 197 16.10 4.26 8.31
C LYS A 197 15.93 5.02 6.99
N GLU A 198 16.89 5.90 6.68
CA GLU A 198 16.90 6.62 5.41
C GLU A 198 17.03 5.59 4.28
N PHE A 199 15.95 5.38 3.53
CA PHE A 199 15.96 4.51 2.36
C PHE A 199 16.73 5.22 1.24
N LYS A 200 18.04 4.94 1.16
CA LYS A 200 18.90 5.42 0.09
C LYS A 200 19.16 4.28 -0.88
N VAL A 201 18.63 4.41 -2.09
CA VAL A 201 18.96 3.52 -3.20
C VAL A 201 20.19 4.10 -3.90
N PRO A 202 21.30 3.37 -3.99
CA PRO A 202 22.46 3.80 -4.76
C PRO A 202 22.11 3.99 -6.24
N ASP A 203 22.72 4.97 -6.90
CA ASP A 203 22.50 5.27 -8.32
C ASP A 203 23.15 4.24 -9.25
N SER A 204 24.11 3.45 -8.75
CA SER A 204 24.84 2.40 -9.47
C SER A 204 24.40 1.02 -8.96
N ILE A 205 24.25 0.08 -9.90
CA ILE A 205 23.88 -1.31 -9.61
C ILE A 205 24.98 -2.07 -8.85
N GLU A 206 26.23 -1.66 -9.04
CA GLU A 206 27.40 -2.23 -8.34
C GLU A 206 27.38 -1.94 -6.83
N ASP A 207 26.81 -0.81 -6.44
CA ASP A 207 26.67 -0.39 -5.04
C ASP A 207 25.35 -0.88 -4.41
N PHE A 208 24.44 -1.46 -5.20
CA PHE A 208 23.15 -1.96 -4.72
C PHE A 208 23.29 -3.34 -4.08
N ASN A 209 23.02 -3.43 -2.78
CA ASN A 209 22.94 -4.69 -2.04
C ASN A 209 21.56 -4.85 -1.38
N ILE A 210 20.83 -5.91 -1.76
CA ILE A 210 19.50 -6.19 -1.21
C ILE A 210 19.52 -6.44 0.31
N LEU A 211 20.64 -6.94 0.84
CA LEU A 211 20.79 -7.21 2.27
C LEU A 211 20.77 -5.93 3.13
N ASP A 212 20.99 -4.77 2.53
CA ASP A 212 20.93 -3.49 3.23
C ASP A 212 19.48 -3.02 3.46
N PHE A 213 18.52 -3.64 2.74
CA PHE A 213 17.09 -3.29 2.75
C PHE A 213 16.20 -4.30 3.46
N VAL A 214 16.73 -5.47 3.83
CA VAL A 214 16.09 -6.45 4.72
C VAL A 214 16.35 -6.08 6.19
#